data_AF-A0A7K2WHQ7-F1
#
_entry.id   AF-A0A7K2WHQ7-F1
#
_cell.length_a   1.000
_cell.length_b   1.000
_cell.length_c   1.000
_cell.angle_alpha   90.00
_cell.angle_beta   90.00
_cell.angle_gamma   90.00
#
_symmetry.space_group_name_H-M   'P 1'
#
loop_
_entity.id
_entity.type
_entity.pdbx_description
1 polymer ?
#
loop_
_entity_poly.entity_id
_entity_poly.type
_entity_poly.pdbx_seq_one_letter_code
_entity_poly.pdbx_strand_id
1 'polypeptide(L)'
;MPADPATDPAAVVTGAPLGVHRLTARAPDGRTATVTLVVAPHQVPQPPPRTHGFLVQLYSLLSERSWGMGDLGDLAELAAWSGRHLGAGFVQINPLHAAVPGDPTDPSPYRPSSRRFPDPVHLRIEAVPEYAYVRGADREQLDALGEKAAALRASVLGEDALIDRDAVWALKLPALEILAAVPLGPGRRAEYADFLAAQGQALEDHATWYALAEAHGPQWHDWPAG
;
A
#
# COMPACT_ATOMS: atom_id res chain seq x y z
N MET A 1 -27.19 -45.85 19.34
CA MET A 1 -27.45 -45.11 18.10
C MET A 1 -26.41 -44.02 17.97
N PRO A 2 -25.68 -43.89 16.85
CA PRO A 2 -24.84 -42.73 16.65
C PRO A 2 -25.73 -41.50 16.51
N ALA A 3 -25.37 -40.41 17.18
CA ALA A 3 -26.07 -39.14 17.07
C ALA A 3 -25.94 -38.60 15.64
N ASP A 4 -27.01 -38.00 15.13
CA ASP A 4 -27.03 -37.31 13.86
C ASP A 4 -25.95 -36.20 13.88
N PRO A 5 -25.01 -36.15 12.92
CA PRO A 5 -24.00 -35.10 12.86
C PRO A 5 -24.59 -33.67 12.80
N ALA A 6 -25.88 -33.53 12.52
CA ALA A 6 -26.61 -32.26 12.64
C ALA A 6 -26.88 -31.81 14.09
N THR A 7 -26.61 -32.63 15.11
CA THR A 7 -26.91 -32.35 16.53
C THR A 7 -25.70 -32.18 17.44
N ASP A 8 -24.46 -32.35 16.94
CA ASP A 8 -23.26 -32.06 17.72
C ASP A 8 -22.61 -30.72 17.29
N PRO A 9 -22.87 -29.62 18.00
CA PRO A 9 -22.27 -28.32 17.69
C PRO A 9 -20.74 -28.34 17.79
N ALA A 10 -20.13 -29.28 18.54
CA ALA A 10 -18.68 -29.41 18.63
C ALA A 10 -18.08 -30.02 17.34
N ALA A 11 -18.80 -30.94 16.68
CA ALA A 11 -18.36 -31.56 15.43
C ALA A 11 -18.36 -30.57 14.25
N VAL A 12 -19.29 -29.61 14.24
CA VAL A 12 -19.36 -28.54 13.23
C VAL A 12 -18.15 -27.59 13.34
N VAL A 13 -17.67 -27.32 14.56
CA VAL A 13 -16.55 -26.42 14.80
C VAL A 13 -15.21 -27.07 14.48
N THR A 14 -15.05 -28.37 14.74
CA THR A 14 -13.78 -29.08 14.52
C THR A 14 -13.51 -29.44 13.05
N GLY A 15 -14.53 -29.48 12.20
CA GLY A 15 -14.41 -29.81 10.77
C GLY A 15 -14.44 -28.64 9.80
N ALA A 16 -14.63 -27.40 10.27
CA ALA A 16 -14.72 -26.24 9.39
C ALA A 16 -13.36 -25.89 8.75
N PRO A 17 -13.32 -25.49 7.47
CA PRO A 17 -12.07 -25.09 6.82
C PRO A 17 -11.53 -23.80 7.44
N LEU A 18 -10.23 -23.53 7.28
CA LEU A 18 -9.64 -22.26 7.72
C LEU A 18 -10.38 -21.08 7.10
N GLY A 19 -10.66 -20.05 7.89
CA GLY A 19 -11.33 -18.85 7.41
C GLY A 19 -12.24 -18.18 8.43
N VAL A 20 -12.97 -17.19 7.94
CA VAL A 20 -13.95 -16.43 8.71
C VAL A 20 -15.35 -16.87 8.29
N HIS A 21 -16.07 -17.49 9.21
CA HIS A 21 -17.39 -18.06 8.99
C HIS A 21 -18.45 -17.31 9.76
N ARG A 22 -19.70 -17.45 9.33
CA ARG A 22 -20.88 -16.97 10.04
C ARG A 22 -21.63 -18.17 10.59
N LEU A 23 -21.64 -18.32 11.92
CA LEU A 23 -22.46 -19.31 12.59
C LEU A 23 -23.81 -18.70 12.95
N THR A 24 -24.90 -19.40 12.60
CA THR A 24 -26.26 -18.99 12.97
C THR A 24 -26.90 -20.07 13.83
N ALA A 25 -27.29 -19.71 15.05
CA ALA A 25 -28.02 -20.57 15.96
C ALA A 25 -29.51 -20.20 15.94
N ARG A 26 -30.40 -21.20 15.89
CA ARG A 26 -31.85 -21.03 15.98
C ARG A 26 -32.38 -21.86 17.15
N ALA A 27 -33.06 -21.22 18.09
CA ALA A 27 -33.71 -21.88 19.21
C ALA A 27 -35.08 -22.44 18.80
N PRO A 28 -35.60 -23.47 19.49
CA PRO A 28 -36.92 -24.05 19.20
C PRO A 28 -38.08 -23.06 19.31
N ASP A 29 -37.93 -22.03 20.13
CA ASP A 29 -38.91 -20.93 20.29
C ASP A 29 -38.81 -19.85 19.19
N GLY A 30 -37.98 -20.09 18.17
CA GLY A 30 -37.85 -19.23 17.01
C GLY A 30 -36.79 -18.13 17.12
N ARG A 31 -36.17 -17.92 18.29
CA ARG A 31 -35.07 -16.95 18.45
C ARG A 31 -33.86 -17.34 17.61
N THR A 32 -33.16 -16.35 17.07
CA THR A 32 -31.93 -16.56 16.28
C THR A 32 -30.78 -15.70 16.80
N ALA A 33 -29.58 -16.24 16.76
CA ALA A 33 -28.35 -15.50 17.04
C ALA A 33 -27.32 -15.79 15.95
N THR A 34 -26.52 -14.78 15.61
CA THR A 34 -25.42 -14.91 14.66
C THR A 34 -24.11 -14.53 15.34
N VAL A 35 -23.08 -15.33 15.13
CA VAL A 35 -21.73 -15.06 15.62
C VAL A 35 -20.70 -15.26 14.51
N THR A 36 -19.59 -14.54 14.61
CA THR A 36 -18.43 -14.77 13.74
C THR A 36 -17.59 -15.90 14.32
N LEU A 37 -17.35 -16.94 13.52
CA LEU A 37 -16.45 -18.04 13.86
C LEU A 37 -15.17 -17.89 13.05
N VAL A 38 -14.04 -17.71 13.72
CA VAL A 38 -12.72 -17.65 13.08
C VAL A 38 -12.01 -18.98 13.29
N VAL A 39 -11.77 -19.70 12.20
CA VAL A 39 -11.00 -20.95 12.20
C VAL A 39 -9.60 -20.64 11.71
N ALA A 40 -8.65 -20.63 12.65
CA ALA A 40 -7.25 -20.31 12.39
C ALA A 40 -6.39 -21.57 12.37
N PRO A 41 -5.29 -21.60 11.60
CA PRO A 41 -4.36 -22.71 11.66
C PRO A 41 -3.67 -22.75 13.02
N HIS A 42 -3.33 -23.96 13.50
CA HIS A 42 -2.58 -24.12 14.74
C HIS A 42 -1.17 -23.49 14.67
N GLN A 43 -0.60 -23.40 13.47
CA GLN A 43 0.71 -22.82 13.21
C GLN A 43 0.71 -22.08 11.88
N VAL A 44 1.42 -20.96 11.80
CA VAL A 44 1.66 -20.26 10.53
C VAL A 44 2.74 -21.01 9.72
N PRO A 45 2.71 -20.93 8.38
CA PRO A 45 3.80 -21.45 7.55
C PRO A 45 5.15 -20.93 8.02
N GLN A 46 6.10 -21.83 8.24
CA GLN A 46 7.44 -21.49 8.73
C GLN A 46 8.40 -21.29 7.54
N PRO A 47 9.29 -20.29 7.59
CA PRO A 47 10.37 -20.18 6.61
C PRO A 47 11.34 -21.36 6.74
N PRO A 48 12.25 -21.56 5.76
CA PRO A 48 13.31 -22.54 5.87
C PRO A 48 14.09 -22.38 7.19
N PRO A 49 14.57 -23.48 7.81
CA PRO A 49 15.22 -23.44 9.13
C PRO A 49 16.43 -22.50 9.22
N ARG A 50 17.09 -22.23 8.08
CA ARG A 50 18.21 -21.29 7.97
C ARG A 50 18.03 -20.47 6.70
N THR A 51 17.95 -19.16 6.86
CA THR A 51 17.93 -18.20 5.75
C THR A 51 18.59 -16.90 6.20
N HIS A 52 18.92 -16.04 5.25
CA HIS A 52 19.44 -14.70 5.49
C HIS A 52 18.73 -13.72 4.56
N GLY A 53 18.84 -12.43 4.86
CA GLY A 53 18.16 -11.40 4.11
C GLY A 53 18.67 -10.02 4.47
N PHE A 54 18.11 -9.02 3.81
CA PHE A 54 18.44 -7.61 4.03
C PHE A 54 17.39 -6.95 4.92
N LEU A 55 17.86 -6.06 5.79
CA LEU A 55 17.01 -5.11 6.51
C LEU A 55 17.33 -3.73 5.95
N VAL A 56 16.34 -3.10 5.31
CA VAL A 56 16.54 -1.86 4.57
C VAL A 56 15.48 -0.85 4.98
N GLN A 57 15.89 0.39 5.19
CA GLN A 57 14.96 1.51 5.21
C GLN A 57 14.72 1.89 3.74
N LEU A 58 13.55 1.58 3.18
CA LEU A 58 13.28 1.72 1.74
C LEU A 58 13.55 3.14 1.26
N TYR A 59 13.17 4.14 2.04
CA TYR A 59 13.40 5.54 1.69
C TYR A 59 14.89 5.86 1.46
N SER A 60 15.82 5.12 2.07
CA SER A 60 17.27 5.29 1.88
C SER A 60 17.90 4.35 0.84
N LEU A 61 17.10 3.53 0.15
CA LEU A 61 17.57 2.65 -0.93
C LEU A 61 17.48 3.37 -2.28
N LEU A 62 18.45 4.22 -2.57
CA LEU A 62 18.45 5.00 -3.82
C LEU A 62 19.20 4.29 -4.94
N SER A 63 18.70 4.44 -6.17
CA SER A 63 19.39 4.15 -7.42
C SER A 63 19.47 5.40 -8.30
N GLU A 64 20.18 5.31 -9.41
CA GLU A 64 20.26 6.38 -10.44
C GLU A 64 18.89 6.73 -11.07
N ARG A 65 17.85 5.94 -10.82
CA ARG A 65 16.48 6.16 -11.32
C ARG A 65 15.53 6.70 -10.25
N SER A 66 15.94 6.75 -8.99
CA SER A 66 15.10 7.23 -7.89
C SER A 66 14.82 8.73 -8.00
N TRP A 67 13.62 9.13 -7.59
CA TRP A 67 13.25 10.54 -7.43
C TRP A 67 13.59 10.99 -6.01
N GLY A 68 14.88 11.24 -5.73
CA GLY A 68 15.37 11.77 -4.44
C GLY A 68 15.28 10.84 -3.21
N MET A 69 14.50 9.76 -3.28
CA MET A 69 14.37 8.72 -2.24
C MET A 69 14.09 7.36 -2.86
N GLY A 70 14.38 6.28 -2.13
CA GLY A 70 14.10 4.93 -2.60
C GLY A 70 12.61 4.63 -2.78
N ASP A 71 12.30 3.90 -3.85
CA ASP A 71 10.94 3.58 -4.31
C ASP A 71 10.73 2.06 -4.54
N LEU A 72 9.50 1.67 -4.91
CA LEU A 72 9.16 0.26 -5.15
C LEU A 72 9.94 -0.37 -6.32
N GLY A 73 10.44 0.43 -7.26
CA GLY A 73 11.33 -0.05 -8.32
C GLY A 73 12.71 -0.41 -7.76
N ASP A 74 13.25 0.42 -6.86
CA ASP A 74 14.51 0.12 -6.16
C ASP A 74 14.41 -1.15 -5.31
N LEU A 75 13.28 -1.32 -4.62
CA LEU A 75 12.99 -2.53 -3.85
C LEU A 75 12.93 -3.77 -4.75
N ALA A 76 12.23 -3.67 -5.88
CA ALA A 76 12.11 -4.78 -6.83
C ALA A 76 13.49 -5.20 -7.36
N GLU A 77 14.36 -4.23 -7.66
CA GLU A 77 15.73 -4.50 -8.12
C GLU A 77 16.58 -5.16 -7.05
N LEU A 78 16.59 -4.63 -5.83
CA LEU A 78 17.32 -5.21 -4.70
C LEU A 78 16.87 -6.65 -4.46
N ALA A 79 15.57 -6.88 -4.32
CA ALA A 79 15.03 -8.22 -4.05
C ALA A 79 15.35 -9.22 -5.17
N ALA A 80 15.22 -8.79 -6.42
CA ALA A 80 15.48 -9.63 -7.58
C ALA A 80 16.97 -10.00 -7.70
N TRP A 81 17.87 -9.04 -7.52
CA TRP A 81 19.31 -9.28 -7.53
C TRP A 81 19.75 -10.12 -6.33
N SER A 82 19.37 -9.75 -5.11
CA SER A 82 19.82 -10.43 -3.89
C SER A 82 19.36 -11.87 -3.83
N GLY A 83 18.11 -12.14 -4.25
CA GLY A 83 17.57 -13.49 -4.30
C GLY A 83 18.33 -14.37 -5.30
N ARG A 84 18.61 -13.84 -6.50
CA ARG A 84 19.28 -14.61 -7.56
C ARG A 84 20.77 -14.80 -7.34
N HIS A 85 21.47 -13.80 -6.80
CA HIS A 85 22.94 -13.79 -6.80
C HIS A 85 23.53 -14.08 -5.42
N LEU A 86 22.83 -13.72 -4.34
CA LEU A 86 23.30 -13.95 -2.97
C LEU A 86 22.54 -15.08 -2.27
N GLY A 87 21.43 -15.55 -2.86
CA GLY A 87 20.55 -16.52 -2.21
C GLY A 87 19.82 -15.95 -1.00
N ALA A 88 19.59 -14.62 -0.98
CA ALA A 88 18.83 -13.97 0.09
C ALA A 88 17.37 -14.47 0.06
N GLY A 89 16.86 -14.94 1.19
CA GLY A 89 15.50 -15.48 1.30
C GLY A 89 14.45 -14.43 1.65
N PHE A 90 14.85 -13.22 2.05
CA PHE A 90 13.93 -12.12 2.33
C PHE A 90 14.59 -10.75 2.19
N VAL A 91 13.76 -9.73 2.00
CA VAL A 91 14.10 -8.32 2.20
C VAL A 91 13.03 -7.75 3.15
N GLN A 92 13.45 -7.28 4.31
CA GLN A 92 12.61 -6.60 5.27
C GLN A 92 12.76 -5.09 5.09
N ILE A 93 11.63 -4.40 5.06
CA ILE A 93 11.55 -2.95 4.90
C ILE A 93 10.85 -2.28 6.09
N ASN A 94 10.97 -0.96 6.17
CA ASN A 94 10.11 -0.14 7.04
C ASN A 94 8.64 -0.21 6.62
N PRO A 95 7.70 0.20 7.50
CA PRO A 95 6.30 0.34 7.10
C PRO A 95 6.15 1.34 5.95
N LEU A 96 5.30 1.00 4.98
CA LEU A 96 4.99 1.82 3.80
C LEU A 96 3.58 2.44 3.91
N HIS A 97 3.13 2.68 5.13
CA HIS A 97 1.77 3.13 5.42
C HIS A 97 1.58 4.59 5.02
N ALA A 98 0.38 4.91 4.50
CA ALA A 98 0.04 6.25 4.06
C ALA A 98 0.32 7.32 5.14
N ALA A 99 1.10 8.34 4.80
CA ALA A 99 1.49 9.41 5.72
C ALA A 99 0.37 10.43 5.92
N VAL A 100 0.27 11.04 7.10
CA VAL A 100 -0.72 12.08 7.38
C VAL A 100 -0.46 13.31 6.50
N PRO A 101 -1.44 13.78 5.69
CA PRO A 101 -1.29 15.02 4.93
C PRO A 101 -0.90 16.21 5.81
N GLY A 102 0.08 16.99 5.37
CA GLY A 102 0.55 18.18 6.06
C GLY A 102 1.77 18.79 5.38
N ASP A 103 2.03 20.06 5.66
CA ASP A 103 3.22 20.78 5.22
C ASP A 103 3.92 21.42 6.44
N PRO A 104 5.01 20.83 6.98
CA PRO A 104 5.65 19.58 6.53
C PRO A 104 4.86 18.33 6.96
N THR A 105 5.04 17.23 6.24
CA THR A 105 4.47 15.92 6.63
C THR A 105 5.31 15.31 7.76
N ASP A 106 4.71 14.58 8.71
CA ASP A 106 5.48 13.81 9.71
C ASP A 106 6.32 12.75 8.97
N PRO A 107 7.68 12.82 9.04
CA PRO A 107 8.53 11.90 8.29
C PRO A 107 8.55 10.49 8.87
N SER A 108 7.93 10.25 10.04
CA SER A 108 7.95 8.97 10.72
C SER A 108 7.03 7.93 10.08
N PRO A 109 7.56 6.80 9.57
CA PRO A 109 6.74 5.72 9.01
C PRO A 109 5.89 4.98 10.07
N TYR A 110 6.08 5.31 11.36
CA TYR A 110 5.36 4.72 12.49
C TYR A 110 4.19 5.60 12.99
N ARG A 111 3.93 6.73 12.34
CA ARG A 111 2.77 7.59 12.61
C ARG A 111 1.88 7.79 11.37
N PRO A 112 1.39 6.69 10.77
CA PRO A 112 0.59 6.80 9.55
C PRO A 112 -0.85 7.24 9.81
N SER A 113 -1.49 7.80 8.79
CA SER A 113 -2.94 8.04 8.76
C SER A 113 -3.72 6.71 8.71
N SER A 114 -3.16 5.70 8.04
CA SER A 114 -3.76 4.38 7.88
C SER A 114 -2.71 3.29 7.79
N ARG A 115 -2.87 2.21 8.57
CA ARG A 115 -2.06 0.99 8.43
C ARG A 115 -2.53 0.07 7.29
N ARG A 116 -3.65 0.41 6.64
CA ARG A 116 -4.26 -0.40 5.58
C ARG A 116 -3.78 -0.01 4.19
N PHE A 117 -3.60 1.29 3.94
CA PHE A 117 -3.29 1.79 2.60
C PHE A 117 -1.81 2.20 2.50
N PRO A 118 -1.15 1.91 1.37
CA PRO A 118 0.24 2.27 1.16
C PRO A 118 0.41 3.74 0.79
N ASP A 119 1.57 4.29 1.12
CA ASP A 119 1.96 5.67 0.79
C ASP A 119 2.36 5.80 -0.69
N PRO A 120 1.69 6.65 -1.48
CA PRO A 120 1.99 6.84 -2.90
C PRO A 120 3.39 7.44 -3.15
N VAL A 121 4.05 8.04 -2.15
CA VAL A 121 5.41 8.58 -2.31
C VAL A 121 6.43 7.50 -2.75
N HIS A 122 6.15 6.22 -2.48
CA HIS A 122 7.00 5.11 -2.88
C HIS A 122 6.75 4.59 -4.31
N LEU A 123 5.80 5.15 -5.06
CA LEU A 123 5.60 4.78 -6.46
C LEU A 123 6.80 5.23 -7.32
N ARG A 124 7.23 4.37 -8.24
CA ARG A 124 8.10 4.77 -9.35
C ARG A 124 7.23 5.33 -10.47
N ILE A 125 7.38 6.62 -10.75
CA ILE A 125 6.55 7.36 -11.71
C ILE A 125 6.60 6.71 -13.10
N GLU A 126 7.81 6.36 -13.54
CA GLU A 126 8.08 5.76 -14.84
C GLU A 126 7.57 4.30 -14.96
N ALA A 127 7.21 3.67 -13.85
CA ALA A 127 6.68 2.31 -13.83
C ALA A 127 5.14 2.27 -13.94
N VAL A 128 4.46 3.42 -13.84
CA VAL A 128 3.02 3.51 -14.09
C VAL A 128 2.77 3.33 -15.59
N PRO A 129 1.95 2.36 -16.03
CA PRO A 129 1.79 2.07 -17.47
C PRO A 129 1.38 3.28 -18.31
N GLU A 130 0.58 4.17 -17.71
CA GLU A 130 0.09 5.40 -18.33
C GLU A 130 1.23 6.40 -18.67
N TYR A 131 2.42 6.27 -18.06
CA TYR A 131 3.60 7.11 -18.33
C TYR A 131 4.01 7.13 -19.80
N ALA A 132 3.90 5.98 -20.48
CA ALA A 132 4.26 5.85 -21.90
C ALA A 132 3.30 6.60 -22.85
N TYR A 133 2.15 7.03 -22.36
CA TYR A 133 1.07 7.63 -23.15
C TYR A 133 0.91 9.14 -22.91
N VAL A 134 1.70 9.74 -22.02
CA VAL A 134 1.74 11.19 -21.80
C VAL A 134 2.34 11.89 -23.04
N ARG A 135 1.70 12.97 -23.51
CA ARG A 135 2.08 13.70 -24.74
C ARG A 135 1.96 15.21 -24.56
N GLY A 136 2.57 15.98 -25.46
CA GLY A 136 2.41 17.44 -25.53
C GLY A 136 2.96 18.15 -24.30
N ALA A 137 2.28 19.22 -23.87
CA ALA A 137 2.69 20.03 -22.71
C ALA A 137 2.85 19.20 -21.42
N ASP A 138 1.97 18.21 -21.21
CA ASP A 138 2.05 17.33 -20.04
C ASP A 138 3.35 16.50 -20.05
N ARG A 139 3.84 16.13 -21.25
CA ARG A 139 5.11 15.41 -21.37
C ARG A 139 6.29 16.31 -21.02
N GLU A 140 6.29 17.54 -21.52
CA GLU A 140 7.32 18.54 -21.20
C GLU A 140 7.36 18.84 -19.69
N GLN A 141 6.18 18.98 -19.07
CA GLN A 141 6.06 19.16 -17.63
C GLN A 141 6.58 17.94 -16.84
N LEU A 142 6.23 16.73 -17.27
CA LEU A 142 6.69 15.49 -16.63
C LEU A 142 8.21 15.32 -16.72
N ASP A 143 8.79 15.62 -17.88
CA ASP A 143 10.25 15.59 -18.07
C ASP A 143 10.95 16.65 -17.17
N ALA A 144 10.39 17.86 -17.05
CA ALA A 144 10.91 18.89 -16.16
C ALA A 144 10.82 18.51 -14.66
N LEU A 145 9.78 17.77 -14.25
CA LEU A 145 9.68 17.20 -12.90
C LEU A 145 10.77 16.13 -12.68
N GLY A 146 11.02 15.28 -13.69
CA GLY A 146 12.07 14.28 -13.67
C GLY A 146 13.48 14.89 -13.55
N GLU A 147 13.76 16.00 -14.21
CA GLU A 147 15.02 16.74 -14.06
C GLU A 147 15.23 17.26 -12.64
N LYS A 148 14.19 17.83 -12.02
CA LYS A 148 14.24 18.26 -10.62
C LYS A 148 14.45 17.08 -9.67
N ALA A 149 13.80 15.95 -9.94
CA ALA A 149 13.95 14.73 -9.17
C ALA A 149 15.38 14.16 -9.30
N ALA A 150 15.99 14.28 -10.47
CA ALA A 150 17.38 13.92 -10.69
C ALA A 150 18.34 14.82 -9.89
N ALA A 151 18.06 16.11 -9.77
CA ALA A 151 18.82 17.02 -8.92
C ALA A 151 18.72 16.64 -7.43
N LEU A 152 17.51 16.32 -6.93
CA LEU A 152 17.33 15.82 -5.55
C LEU A 152 18.11 14.52 -5.32
N ARG A 153 18.07 13.59 -6.27
CA ARG A 153 18.86 12.36 -6.16
C ARG A 153 20.37 12.64 -6.11
N ALA A 154 20.85 13.55 -6.96
CA ALA A 154 22.27 13.87 -7.04
C ALA A 154 22.79 14.49 -5.73
N SER A 155 22.00 15.36 -5.08
CA SER A 155 22.40 15.93 -3.78
C SER A 155 22.49 14.87 -2.68
N VAL A 156 21.56 13.90 -2.66
CA VAL A 156 21.60 12.80 -1.67
C VAL A 156 22.75 11.84 -1.93
N LEU A 157 23.01 11.47 -3.20
CA LEU A 157 24.06 10.49 -3.53
C LEU A 157 25.48 11.07 -3.53
N GLY A 158 25.64 12.35 -3.84
CA GLY A 158 26.95 12.97 -4.10
C GLY A 158 27.35 14.09 -3.14
N GLU A 159 26.41 14.66 -2.38
CA GLU A 159 26.64 15.88 -1.57
C GLU A 159 26.25 15.71 -0.09
N ASP A 160 26.13 14.47 0.39
CA ASP A 160 25.74 14.10 1.76
C ASP A 160 24.42 14.77 2.23
N ALA A 161 23.56 15.17 1.29
CA ALA A 161 22.28 15.78 1.62
C ALA A 161 21.34 14.76 2.29
N LEU A 162 20.53 15.23 3.24
CA LEU A 162 19.47 14.42 3.82
C LEU A 162 18.35 14.22 2.80
N ILE A 163 17.65 13.08 2.92
CA ILE A 163 16.46 12.79 2.11
C ILE A 163 15.35 13.76 2.49
N ASP A 164 14.94 14.57 1.51
CA ASP A 164 13.81 15.48 1.65
C ASP A 164 12.54 14.84 1.07
N ARG A 165 11.78 14.16 1.93
CA ARG A 165 10.56 13.45 1.54
C ARG A 165 9.49 14.40 1.02
N ASP A 166 9.39 15.60 1.57
CA ASP A 166 8.37 16.58 1.18
C ASP A 166 8.69 17.18 -0.20
N ALA A 167 9.96 17.47 -0.48
CA ALA A 167 10.40 17.84 -1.82
C ALA A 167 10.17 16.72 -2.84
N VAL A 168 10.39 15.45 -2.47
CA VAL A 168 10.04 14.32 -3.35
C VAL A 168 8.54 14.28 -3.61
N TRP A 169 7.71 14.40 -2.58
CA TRP A 169 6.26 14.36 -2.74
C TRP A 169 5.75 15.52 -3.60
N ALA A 170 6.30 16.72 -3.43
CA ALA A 170 5.99 17.89 -4.24
C ALA A 170 6.32 17.70 -5.73
N LEU A 171 7.23 16.80 -6.07
CA LEU A 171 7.50 16.42 -7.46
C LEU A 171 6.61 15.27 -7.94
N LYS A 172 6.42 14.25 -7.10
CA LYS A 172 5.65 13.05 -7.48
C LYS A 172 4.16 13.31 -7.60
N LEU A 173 3.57 14.16 -6.75
CA LEU A 173 2.13 14.47 -6.80
C LEU A 173 1.69 15.02 -8.17
N PRO A 174 2.26 16.13 -8.70
CA PRO A 174 1.86 16.64 -10.01
C PRO A 174 2.18 15.65 -11.16
N ALA A 175 3.23 14.84 -11.01
CA ALA A 175 3.50 13.76 -11.97
C ALA A 175 2.38 12.71 -11.96
N LEU A 176 1.91 12.29 -10.78
CA LEU A 176 0.80 11.34 -10.64
C LEU A 176 -0.52 11.92 -11.15
N GLU A 177 -0.77 13.22 -10.98
CA GLU A 177 -1.95 13.91 -11.55
C GLU A 177 -1.93 13.88 -13.08
N ILE A 178 -0.78 14.16 -13.71
CA ILE A 178 -0.60 14.02 -15.16
C ILE A 178 -0.90 12.58 -15.61
N LEU A 179 -0.37 11.60 -14.89
CA LEU A 179 -0.58 10.19 -15.21
C LEU A 179 -2.05 9.76 -15.04
N ALA A 180 -2.73 10.26 -14.02
CA ALA A 180 -4.13 9.98 -13.76
C ALA A 180 -5.07 10.56 -14.84
N ALA A 181 -4.66 11.63 -15.51
CA ALA A 181 -5.42 12.23 -16.61
C ALA A 181 -5.35 11.42 -17.92
N VAL A 182 -4.40 10.49 -18.04
CA VAL A 182 -4.27 9.63 -19.22
C VAL A 182 -5.47 8.67 -19.30
N PRO A 183 -6.21 8.63 -20.43
CA PRO A 183 -7.35 7.73 -20.58
C PRO A 183 -6.95 6.25 -20.46
N LEU A 184 -7.55 5.55 -19.50
CA LEU A 184 -7.35 4.11 -19.35
C LEU A 184 -7.98 3.33 -20.50
N GLY A 185 -7.19 2.43 -21.09
CA GLY A 185 -7.68 1.42 -22.02
C GLY A 185 -8.62 0.40 -21.32
N PRO A 186 -9.37 -0.42 -22.09
CA PRO A 186 -10.43 -1.26 -21.52
C PRO A 186 -9.97 -2.24 -20.44
N GLY A 187 -8.83 -2.92 -20.64
CA GLY A 187 -8.29 -3.87 -19.67
C GLY A 187 -7.86 -3.18 -18.37
N ARG A 188 -7.10 -2.09 -18.48
CA ARG A 188 -6.67 -1.27 -17.32
C ARG A 188 -7.85 -0.71 -16.54
N ARG A 189 -8.90 -0.27 -17.23
CA ARG A 189 -10.14 0.21 -16.61
C ARG A 189 -10.86 -0.90 -15.84
N ALA A 190 -10.90 -2.12 -16.38
CA ALA A 190 -11.49 -3.27 -15.70
C ALA A 190 -10.71 -3.63 -14.43
N GLU A 191 -9.37 -3.72 -14.52
CA GLU A 191 -8.50 -3.96 -13.37
C GLU A 191 -8.69 -2.91 -12.26
N TYR A 192 -8.80 -1.63 -12.65
CA TYR A 192 -9.04 -0.55 -11.70
C TYR A 192 -10.42 -0.69 -11.03
N ALA A 193 -11.47 -0.98 -11.80
CA ALA A 193 -12.81 -1.20 -11.25
C ALA A 193 -12.86 -2.41 -10.29
N ASP A 194 -12.18 -3.50 -10.63
CA ASP A 194 -12.07 -4.69 -9.79
C ASP A 194 -11.34 -4.38 -8.48
N PHE A 195 -10.26 -3.57 -8.55
CA PHE A 195 -9.56 -3.10 -7.35
C PHE A 195 -10.48 -2.26 -6.45
N LEU A 196 -11.23 -1.30 -7.01
CA LEU A 196 -12.18 -0.48 -6.25
C LEU A 196 -13.24 -1.35 -5.57
N ALA A 197 -13.83 -2.30 -6.30
CA ALA A 197 -14.83 -3.22 -5.77
C ALA A 197 -14.27 -4.11 -4.66
N ALA A 198 -13.03 -4.59 -4.81
CA ALA A 198 -12.37 -5.43 -3.81
C ALA A 198 -12.02 -4.66 -2.52
N GLN A 199 -11.67 -3.38 -2.61
CA GLN A 199 -11.36 -2.57 -1.43
C GLN A 199 -12.61 -2.02 -0.71
N GLY A 200 -13.65 -1.70 -1.48
CA GLY A 200 -14.95 -1.27 -0.99
C GLY A 200 -14.91 0.02 -0.17
N GLN A 201 -15.85 0.15 0.77
CA GLN A 201 -16.09 1.36 1.56
C GLN A 201 -14.83 1.90 2.26
N ALA A 202 -13.94 1.03 2.73
CA ALA A 202 -12.76 1.47 3.45
C ALA A 202 -11.79 2.27 2.58
N LEU A 203 -11.73 2.00 1.27
CA LEU A 203 -10.93 2.81 0.35
C LEU A 203 -11.62 4.14 0.06
N GLU A 204 -12.94 4.13 -0.11
CA GLU A 204 -13.74 5.36 -0.28
C GLU A 204 -13.58 6.29 0.93
N ASP A 205 -13.70 5.77 2.15
CA ASP A 205 -13.54 6.52 3.40
C ASP A 205 -12.13 7.12 3.50
N HIS A 206 -11.11 6.33 3.13
CA HIS A 206 -9.72 6.79 3.15
C HIS A 206 -9.46 7.88 2.11
N ALA A 207 -9.88 7.68 0.86
CA ALA A 207 -9.72 8.66 -0.20
C ALA A 207 -10.48 9.95 0.10
N THR A 208 -11.71 9.84 0.61
CA THR A 208 -12.52 10.99 1.05
C THR A 208 -11.85 11.74 2.17
N TRP A 209 -11.32 11.03 3.18
CA TRP A 209 -10.59 11.68 4.27
C TRP A 209 -9.34 12.41 3.75
N TYR A 210 -8.58 11.84 2.81
CA TYR A 210 -7.43 12.51 2.20
C TYR A 210 -7.84 13.78 1.46
N ALA A 211 -8.85 13.71 0.60
CA ALA A 211 -9.34 14.85 -0.16
C ALA A 211 -9.81 16.00 0.76
N LEU A 212 -10.48 15.67 1.87
CA LEU A 212 -10.90 16.65 2.87
C LEU A 212 -9.71 17.18 3.69
N ALA A 213 -8.75 16.32 4.04
CA ALA A 213 -7.55 16.71 4.79
C ALA A 213 -6.62 17.62 3.99
N GLU A 214 -6.55 17.47 2.66
CA GLU A 214 -5.84 18.40 1.78
C GLU A 214 -6.46 19.80 1.81
N ALA A 215 -7.79 19.89 1.87
CA ALA A 215 -8.51 21.17 1.88
C ALA A 215 -8.55 21.83 3.27
N HIS A 216 -8.65 21.04 4.34
CA HIS A 216 -8.96 21.52 5.69
C HIS A 216 -7.89 21.18 6.74
N GLY A 217 -6.81 20.52 6.35
CA GLY A 217 -5.80 19.99 7.25
C GLY A 217 -6.21 18.64 7.87
N PRO A 218 -5.27 17.90 8.49
CA PRO A 218 -5.49 16.52 8.95
C PRO A 218 -6.36 16.41 10.23
N GLN A 219 -6.63 17.53 10.91
CA GLN A 219 -7.41 17.56 12.15
C GLN A 219 -8.90 17.64 11.84
N TRP A 220 -9.54 16.48 11.66
CA TRP A 220 -10.93 16.42 11.23
C TRP A 220 -11.95 17.07 12.20
N HIS A 221 -11.58 17.23 13.48
CA HIS A 221 -12.43 17.93 14.46
C HIS A 221 -12.53 19.44 14.18
N ASP A 222 -11.59 20.01 13.43
CA ASP A 222 -11.54 21.43 13.09
C ASP A 222 -12.25 21.72 11.76
N TRP A 223 -12.76 20.69 11.08
CA TRP A 223 -13.43 20.85 9.80
C TRP A 223 -14.79 21.54 9.96
N PRO A 224 -15.23 22.34 8.97
CA PRO A 224 -16.54 22.98 9.01
C PRO A 224 -17.66 21.95 9.08
N ALA A 225 -18.71 22.25 9.86
CA ALA A 225 -19.95 21.49 9.79
C ALA A 225 -20.57 21.67 8.39
N GLY A 226 -20.85 20.56 7.70
CA GLY A 226 -21.45 20.53 6.36
C GLY A 226 -22.90 20.98 6.31
#